data_AF-A0A7I4YY75-F1
#
_entry.id   AF-A0A7I4YY75-F1
#
_cell.length_a   1.000
_cell.length_b   1.000
_cell.length_c   1.000
_cell.angle_alpha   90.00
_cell.angle_beta   90.00
_cell.angle_gamma   90.00
#
_symmetry.space_group_name_H-M   'P 1'
#
loop_
_entity.id
_entity.type
_entity.pdbx_description
1 polymer ?
#
loop_
_entity_poly.entity_id
_entity_poly.type
_entity_poly.pdbx_seq_one_letter_code
_entity_poly.pdbx_strand_id
1 'polypeptide(L)' 'IKMDAMKTVVEQLRREAQMQRKNVSEVARDLLDYCEKHKATDTLVSGTTDAQNPFREKKGCTLI' A
#
# COMPACT_ATOMS: atom_id res chain seq x y z
N ILE A 1 3.71 19.56 -37.89
CA ILE A 1 3.36 18.27 -37.23
C ILE A 1 3.91 18.16 -35.80
N LYS A 2 5.16 18.55 -35.48
CA LYS A 2 5.73 18.44 -34.11
C LYS A 2 5.27 19.50 -33.08
N MET A 3 4.72 20.63 -33.52
CA MET A 3 4.45 21.79 -32.65
C MET A 3 3.26 21.56 -31.71
N ASP A 4 2.23 20.84 -32.14
CA ASP A 4 1.04 20.62 -31.32
C ASP A 4 1.30 19.58 -30.22
N ALA A 5 2.13 18.58 -30.47
CA ALA A 5 2.58 17.64 -29.44
C ALA A 5 3.35 18.35 -28.31
N MET A 6 4.21 19.32 -28.65
CA MET A 6 4.92 20.11 -27.64
C MET A 6 3.98 20.99 -26.81
N LYS A 7 2.95 21.57 -27.42
CA LYS A 7 1.93 22.34 -26.68
C LYS A 7 1.22 21.46 -25.66
N THR A 8 0.81 20.25 -26.05
CA THR A 8 0.15 19.30 -25.13
C THR A 8 1.06 18.93 -23.95
N VAL A 9 2.35 18.68 -24.20
CA VAL A 9 3.32 18.37 -23.13
C VAL A 9 3.50 19.55 -22.18
N VAL A 10 3.60 20.78 -22.70
CA VAL A 10 3.73 21.98 -21.85
C VAL A 10 2.50 22.17 -20.98
N GLU A 11 1.29 21.98 -21.53
CA GLU A 11 0.05 22.06 -20.76
C GLU A 11 -0.03 20.96 -19.68
N GLN A 12 0.45 19.75 -19.97
CA GLN A 12 0.55 18.67 -18.97
C GLN A 12 1.51 19.04 -17.83
N LEU A 13 2.72 19.51 -18.16
CA LEU A 13 3.71 19.91 -17.16
C LEU A 13 3.23 21.08 -16.29
N ARG A 14 2.49 22.04 -16.86
CA ARG A 14 1.87 23.14 -16.10
C ARG A 14 0.90 22.61 -15.05
N ARG A 15 0.06 21.63 -15.41
CA ARG A 15 -0.87 20.99 -14.46
C ARG A 15 -0.13 20.25 -13.36
N GLU A 16 0.90 19.47 -13.71
CA GLU A 16 1.70 18.72 -12.72
C GLU A 16 2.48 19.63 -11.77
N ALA A 17 2.97 20.76 -12.27
CA ALA A 17 3.68 21.76 -11.47
C ALA A 17 2.76 22.46 -10.45
N GLN A 18 1.47 22.65 -10.80
CA GLN A 18 0.48 23.28 -9.93
C GLN A 18 -0.02 22.37 -8.80
N MET A 19 0.30 21.07 -8.81
CA MET A 19 -0.06 20.16 -7.73
C MET A 19 0.66 20.53 -6.44
N GLN A 20 -0.11 20.76 -5.38
CA GLN A 20 0.41 21.01 -4.04
C GLN A 20 1.02 19.72 -3.48
N ARG A 21 2.27 19.81 -3.03
CA ARG A 21 3.00 18.70 -2.39
C ARG A 21 2.97 18.88 -0.88
N LYS A 22 2.78 17.77 -0.16
CA LYS A 22 2.97 17.72 1.30
C LYS A 22 4.44 17.53 1.63
N ASN A 23 4.83 17.89 2.85
CA ASN A 23 6.17 17.60 3.35
C ASN A 23 6.36 16.08 3.48
N VAL A 24 7.51 15.59 3.03
CA VAL A 24 7.84 14.15 3.11
C VAL A 24 7.79 13.65 4.56
N SER A 25 8.20 14.48 5.52
CA SER A 25 8.13 14.16 6.95
C SER A 25 6.71 14.04 7.49
N GLU A 26 5.74 14.79 6.94
CA GLU A 26 4.32 14.66 7.28
C GLU A 26 3.77 13.35 6.72
N VAL A 27 3.96 13.11 5.41
CA VAL A 27 3.47 11.91 4.74
C VAL A 27 4.07 10.64 5.35
N ALA A 28 5.35 10.65 5.72
CA ALA A 28 5.98 9.53 6.39
C ALA A 28 5.32 9.23 7.76
N ARG A 29 4.92 10.26 8.51
CA ARG A 29 4.21 10.07 9.77
C ARG A 29 2.81 9.50 9.54
N ASP A 30 2.07 10.02 8.57
CA ASP A 30 0.74 9.52 8.20
C ASP A 30 0.80 8.02 7.84
N LEU A 31 1.84 7.60 7.09
CA LEU A 31 2.05 6.20 6.75
C LEU A 31 2.35 5.33 7.97
N LEU A 32 3.21 5.80 8.88
CA LEU A 32 3.53 5.08 10.12
C LEU A 32 2.28 4.92 11.00
N ASP A 33 1.51 5.99 11.17
CA ASP A 33 0.27 5.98 11.95
C ASP A 33 -0.75 5.01 11.37
N TYR A 34 -0.88 4.97 10.03
CA TYR A 34 -1.73 4.00 9.35
C TYR A 34 -1.26 2.55 9.63
N CYS A 35 0.03 2.28 9.48
CA CYS A 35 0.59 0.96 9.73
C CYS A 35 0.36 0.51 11.17
N GLU A 36 0.69 1.33 12.17
CA GLU A 36 0.51 0.98 13.58
C GLU A 36 -0.96 0.76 13.94
N LYS A 37 -1.89 1.55 13.36
CA LYS A 37 -3.32 1.36 13.58
C LYS A 37 -3.84 0.02 13.07
N HIS A 38 -3.30 -0.51 11.97
CA HIS A 38 -3.78 -1.75 11.33
C HIS A 38 -2.91 -2.98 11.64
N LYS A 39 -1.78 -2.78 12.32
CA LYS A 39 -0.83 -3.84 12.68
C LYS A 39 -1.46 -5.00 13.44
N ALA A 40 -2.40 -4.73 14.34
CA ALA A 40 -3.08 -5.76 15.12
C ALA A 40 -4.04 -6.61 14.29
N THR A 41 -4.57 -6.06 13.18
CA THR A 41 -5.46 -6.78 12.26
C THR A 41 -4.71 -7.50 11.15
N ASP A 42 -3.46 -7.11 10.90
CA ASP A 42 -2.60 -7.78 9.94
C ASP A 42 -2.06 -9.08 10.54
N THR A 43 -2.59 -10.19 10.06
CA THR A 43 -2.26 -11.56 10.48
C THR A 43 -0.84 -12.00 10.16
N LEU A 44 -0.19 -11.35 9.18
CA LEU A 44 1.19 -11.61 8.80
C LEU A 44 2.17 -10.84 9.69
N VAL A 45 1.75 -9.68 10.21
CA VAL A 45 2.58 -8.84 11.09
C VAL A 45 2.40 -9.18 12.56
N SER A 46 1.17 -9.38 13.04
CA SER A 46 0.86 -9.71 14.44
C SER A 46 1.04 -11.20 14.78
N GLY A 47 1.12 -12.05 13.75
CA GLY A 47 1.19 -13.50 13.89
C GLY A 47 -0.19 -14.13 13.95
N THR A 48 -0.33 -15.28 13.28
CA THR A 48 -1.58 -16.05 13.25
C THR A 48 -1.47 -17.24 14.20
N THR A 49 -2.53 -17.52 14.96
CA THR A 49 -2.61 -18.77 15.71
C THR A 49 -2.88 -19.94 14.77
N ASP A 50 -2.34 -21.11 15.09
CA ASP A 50 -2.56 -22.37 14.36
C ASP A 50 -4.03 -22.63 13.98
N ALA A 51 -4.99 -22.22 14.81
CA ALA A 51 -6.42 -22.43 14.55
C ALA A 51 -7.00 -21.49 13.49
N GLN A 52 -6.41 -20.31 13.29
CA GLN A 52 -6.87 -19.28 12.35
C GLN A 52 -6.12 -19.34 11.01
N ASN A 53 -5.06 -20.13 10.90
CA ASN A 53 -4.30 -20.29 9.65
C ASN A 53 -5.00 -21.29 8.71
N PRO A 54 -5.59 -20.85 7.58
CA PRO A 54 -6.24 -21.74 6.62
C PRO A 54 -5.25 -22.67 5.87
N PHE A 55 -3.96 -22.35 5.87
CA PHE A 55 -2.90 -23.14 5.24
C PHE A 55 -2.24 -24.13 6.21
N ARG A 56 -2.76 -24.25 7.44
CA ARG A 56 -2.23 -25.24 8.39
C ARG A 56 -2.44 -26.65 7.85
N GLU A 57 -1.41 -27.48 7.96
CA GLU A 57 -1.53 -28.91 7.74
C GLU A 57 -2.59 -29.49 8.68
N LYS A 58 -3.65 -30.05 8.11
CA LYS A 58 -4.58 -30.86 8.89
C LYS A 58 -3.79 -32.06 9.41
N LYS A 59 -3.71 -32.26 10.73
CA LYS A 59 -3.19 -33.51 11.30
C LYS A 59 -3.86 -34.66 10.55
N GLY A 60 -3.04 -35.52 9.93
CA GLY A 60 -3.51 -36.57 9.05
C GLY A 60 -4.66 -37.36 9.68
N CYS A 61 -5.73 -37.57 8.91
CA CYS A 61 -6.81 -38.45 9.32
C CYS A 61 -6.22 -39.85 9.55
N THR A 62 -6.25 -40.33 10.79
CA THR A 62 -6.02 -41.77 11.03
C THR A 62 -7.34 -42.44 10.71
N LEU A 63 -7.42 -43.10 9.55
CA LEU A 63 -8.50 -44.05 9.27
C LEU A 63 -8.33 -45.21 10.25
N ILE A 64 -9.27 -45.35 11.18
CA ILE A 64 -9.43 -46.55 12.02
C ILE A 64 -10.43 -47.46 11.33
#